data_AF-A0A170NKZ5-F1
#
_entry.id   AF-A0A170NKZ5-F1
#
_cell.length_a   1.000
_cell.length_b   1.000
_cell.length_c   1.000
_cell.angle_alpha   90.00
_cell.angle_beta   90.00
_cell.angle_gamma   90.00
#
_symmetry.space_group_name_H-M   'P 1'
#
loop_
_entity.id
_entity.type
_entity.pdbx_description
1 polymer ?
#
loop_
_entity_poly.entity_id
_entity_poly.type
_entity_poly.pdbx_seq_one_letter_code
_entity_poly.pdbx_strand_id
1 'polypeptide(L)'
;MYFKYFKITADAGYESEENYVYVKENGQLSYIKPANYEISKTRKYKNDISRIENMKYDKLGDYYTCKNNKELTVNRIIKRKSRTGYVSEKTIYTCEDCNNCKIPLEERVKNLETSKLFNMLHKENLERIVSEEG
;
A
#
# COMPACT_ATOMS: atom_id res chain seq x y z
N MET A 1 -18.72 9.24 -30.73
CA MET A 1 -18.92 8.58 -29.43
C MET A 1 -17.83 7.53 -29.29
N TYR A 2 -16.86 7.73 -28.41
CA TYR A 2 -15.74 6.80 -28.24
C TYR A 2 -16.16 5.67 -27.31
N PHE A 3 -16.02 4.43 -27.78
CA PHE A 3 -16.24 3.25 -26.97
C PHE A 3 -15.17 3.18 -25.87
N LYS A 4 -15.58 2.99 -24.62
CA LYS A 4 -14.68 2.77 -23.48
C LYS A 4 -15.03 1.43 -22.83
N TYR A 5 -14.02 0.62 -22.58
CA TYR A 5 -14.17 -0.60 -21.77
C TYR A 5 -14.45 -0.22 -20.32
N PHE A 6 -15.42 -0.86 -19.68
CA PHE A 6 -15.75 -0.55 -18.28
C PHE A 6 -14.82 -1.23 -17.28
N LYS A 7 -14.31 -2.42 -17.62
CA LYS A 7 -13.39 -3.22 -16.80
C LYS A 7 -12.01 -3.23 -17.48
N ILE A 8 -10.98 -2.81 -16.75
CA ILE A 8 -9.59 -2.73 -17.19
C ILE A 8 -8.78 -3.78 -16.45
N THR A 9 -8.32 -4.79 -17.18
CA THR A 9 -7.47 -5.86 -16.66
C THR A 9 -6.05 -5.66 -17.14
N ALA A 10 -5.07 -5.75 -16.24
CA ALA A 10 -3.65 -5.63 -16.58
C ALA A 10 -2.78 -6.49 -15.66
N ASP A 11 -1.57 -6.81 -16.13
CA ASP A 11 -0.58 -7.52 -15.34
C ASP A 11 0.07 -6.62 -14.26
N ALA A 12 0.89 -7.24 -13.41
CA ALA A 12 1.55 -6.58 -12.30
C ALA A 12 2.54 -5.48 -12.68
N GLY A 13 3.04 -5.45 -13.91
CA GLY A 13 3.87 -4.37 -14.41
C GLY A 13 3.14 -3.03 -14.51
N TYR A 14 1.80 -3.06 -14.52
CA TYR A 14 0.96 -1.86 -14.52
C TYR A 14 0.49 -1.45 -13.12
N GLU A 15 0.92 -2.11 -12.04
CA GLU A 15 0.59 -1.70 -10.68
C GLU A 15 1.27 -0.37 -10.34
N SER A 16 0.48 0.69 -10.26
CA SER A 16 0.93 1.99 -9.77
C SER A 16 -0.23 2.84 -9.28
N GLU A 17 0.05 3.76 -8.36
CA GLU A 17 -0.92 4.76 -7.89
C GLU A 17 -1.51 5.57 -9.04
N GLU A 18 -0.65 6.00 -9.96
CA GLU A 18 -1.01 6.74 -11.17
C GLU A 18 -2.00 5.96 -12.04
N ASN A 19 -1.71 4.68 -12.32
CA ASN A 19 -2.60 3.86 -13.15
C ASN A 19 -3.94 3.59 -12.46
N TYR A 20 -3.94 3.34 -11.15
CA TYR A 20 -5.19 3.16 -10.41
C TYR A 20 -6.05 4.42 -10.43
N VAL A 21 -5.44 5.58 -10.21
CA VAL A 21 -6.13 6.88 -10.26
C VAL A 21 -6.68 7.11 -11.67
N TYR A 22 -5.87 6.89 -12.71
CA TYR A 22 -6.30 7.07 -14.10
C TYR A 22 -7.53 6.23 -14.45
N VAL A 23 -7.55 4.94 -14.08
CA VAL A 23 -8.71 4.07 -14.35
C VAL A 23 -9.94 4.54 -13.56
N LYS A 24 -9.77 4.91 -12.27
CA LYS A 24 -10.86 5.38 -11.41
C LYS A 24 -11.46 6.71 -11.88
N GLU A 25 -10.63 7.67 -12.27
CA GLU A 25 -11.06 8.97 -12.82
C GLU A 25 -11.77 8.83 -14.16
N ASN A 26 -11.44 7.80 -14.95
CA ASN A 26 -12.17 7.47 -16.16
C ASN A 26 -13.52 6.77 -15.91
N GLY A 27 -13.91 6.54 -14.65
CA GLY A 27 -15.13 5.83 -14.28
C GLY A 27 -15.08 4.34 -14.59
N GLN A 28 -13.88 3.77 -14.68
CA GLN A 28 -13.63 2.37 -15.02
C GLN A 28 -13.24 1.58 -13.76
N LEU A 29 -13.45 0.26 -13.80
CA LEU A 29 -13.02 -0.68 -12.77
C LEU A 29 -11.67 -1.27 -13.13
N SER A 30 -10.71 -1.17 -12.21
CA SER A 30 -9.38 -1.77 -12.36
C SER A 30 -9.33 -3.17 -11.76
N TYR A 31 -8.70 -4.08 -12.49
CA TYR A 31 -8.35 -5.47 -12.16
C TYR A 31 -6.87 -5.66 -12.49
N ILE A 32 -6.00 -4.90 -11.81
CA ILE A 32 -4.54 -4.97 -12.02
C ILE A 32 -3.94 -5.87 -10.97
N LYS A 33 -3.34 -6.99 -11.40
CA LYS A 33 -2.74 -7.98 -10.49
C LYS A 33 -1.67 -7.32 -9.61
N PRO A 34 -1.72 -7.46 -8.27
CA PRO A 34 -0.64 -6.99 -7.42
C PRO A 34 0.71 -7.66 -7.74
N ALA A 35 1.79 -6.89 -7.76
CA ALA A 35 3.13 -7.42 -8.03
C ALA A 35 3.59 -8.44 -6.99
N ASN A 36 3.12 -8.29 -5.75
CA ASN A 36 3.39 -9.20 -4.66
C ASN A 36 2.43 -10.40 -4.58
N TYR A 37 1.48 -10.58 -5.50
CA TYR A 37 0.36 -11.52 -5.33
C TYR A 37 0.77 -12.98 -5.07
N GLU A 38 1.78 -13.50 -5.76
CA GLU A 38 2.22 -14.88 -5.53
C GLU A 38 3.07 -15.01 -4.26
N ILE A 39 3.96 -14.04 -4.02
CA ILE A 39 4.84 -14.07 -2.84
C ILE A 39 4.08 -13.80 -1.55
N SER A 40 2.97 -13.06 -1.59
CA SER A 40 2.12 -12.75 -0.43
C SER A 40 1.45 -13.97 0.18
N LYS A 41 1.32 -15.06 -0.60
CA LYS A 41 0.80 -16.34 -0.13
C LYS A 41 1.80 -17.10 0.74
N THR A 42 3.10 -16.82 0.61
CA THR A 42 4.16 -17.54 1.31
C THR A 42 4.17 -17.24 2.82
N ARG A 43 4.56 -18.23 3.62
CA ARG A 43 4.68 -18.08 5.08
C ARG A 43 5.68 -16.99 5.48
N LYS A 44 6.77 -16.84 4.73
CA LYS A 44 7.80 -15.82 4.99
C LYS A 44 7.18 -14.42 4.86
N TYR A 45 6.46 -14.17 3.77
CA TYR A 45 5.84 -12.87 3.52
C TYR A 45 4.78 -12.51 4.57
N LYS A 46 3.91 -13.45 4.92
CA LYS A 46 2.83 -13.23 5.92
C LYS A 46 3.36 -12.94 7.33
N ASN A 47 4.55 -13.44 7.65
CA ASN A 47 5.16 -13.23 8.96
C ASN A 47 6.18 -12.08 8.98
N ASP A 48 6.39 -11.42 7.84
CA ASP A 48 7.33 -10.31 7.73
C ASP A 48 6.75 -9.07 8.43
N ILE A 49 7.24 -8.81 9.64
CA ILE A 49 6.78 -7.71 10.50
C ILE A 49 7.15 -6.33 9.95
N SER A 50 8.04 -6.26 8.95
CA SER A 50 8.46 -5.01 8.33
C SER A 50 7.45 -4.50 7.30
N ARG A 51 6.55 -5.37 6.83
CA ARG A 51 5.58 -5.05 5.80
C ARG A 51 4.37 -4.33 6.37
N ILE A 52 4.01 -3.25 5.70
CA ILE A 52 2.83 -2.45 6.04
C ILE A 52 1.52 -3.25 5.99
N GLU A 53 1.41 -4.18 5.03
CA GLU A 53 0.25 -5.06 4.87
C GLU A 53 0.01 -5.96 6.10
N ASN A 54 1.08 -6.24 6.86
CA ASN A 54 1.02 -7.04 8.07
C ASN A 54 0.90 -6.18 9.35
N MET A 55 0.83 -4.85 9.23
CA MET A 55 0.63 -3.93 10.34
C MET A 55 -0.84 -3.54 10.47
N LYS A 56 -1.28 -3.28 11.70
CA LYS A 56 -2.61 -2.73 11.95
C LYS A 56 -2.57 -1.22 11.72
N TYR A 57 -3.47 -0.71 10.89
CA TYR A 57 -3.65 0.73 10.67
C TYR A 57 -4.90 1.22 11.38
N ASP A 58 -4.76 2.27 12.19
CA ASP A 58 -5.89 2.98 12.80
C ASP A 58 -6.21 4.24 12.01
N LYS A 59 -7.44 4.34 11.50
CA LYS A 59 -7.88 5.48 10.68
C LYS A 59 -8.22 6.72 11.50
N LEU A 60 -8.60 6.55 12.77
CA LEU A 60 -9.04 7.66 13.63
C LEU A 60 -7.83 8.39 14.20
N GLY A 61 -6.83 7.64 14.67
CA GLY A 61 -5.58 8.18 15.19
C GLY A 61 -4.49 8.41 14.13
N ASP A 62 -4.69 7.93 12.90
CA ASP A 62 -3.71 8.00 11.79
C ASP A 62 -2.33 7.48 12.21
N TYR A 63 -2.29 6.21 12.62
CA TYR A 63 -1.05 5.54 13.02
C TYR A 63 -1.05 4.07 12.64
N TYR A 64 0.16 3.52 12.54
CA TYR A 64 0.37 2.08 12.39
C TYR A 64 0.83 1.48 13.71
N THR A 65 0.36 0.29 14.05
CA THR A 65 0.86 -0.47 15.21
C THR A 65 1.89 -1.50 14.75
N CYS A 66 3.12 -1.41 15.27
CA CYS A 66 4.15 -2.40 14.98
C CYS A 66 3.95 -3.69 15.78
N LYS A 67 4.75 -4.73 15.47
CA LYS A 67 4.69 -6.02 16.19
C LYS A 67 4.96 -5.91 17.70
N ASN A 68 5.68 -4.87 18.13
CA ASN A 68 5.96 -4.59 19.53
C ASN A 68 4.88 -3.71 20.20
N ASN A 69 3.70 -3.55 19.59
CA ASN A 69 2.60 -2.70 20.07
C ASN A 69 2.98 -1.23 20.28
N LYS A 70 3.98 -0.74 19.54
CA LYS A 70 4.34 0.68 19.50
C LYS A 70 3.68 1.33 18.29
N GLU A 71 3.26 2.57 18.46
CA GLU A 71 2.59 3.36 17.44
C GLU A 71 3.63 4.06 16.56
N LEU A 72 3.43 4.01 15.25
CA LEU A 72 4.13 4.83 14.28
C LEU A 72 3.18 5.96 13.89
N THR A 73 3.50 7.17 14.33
CA THR A 73 2.73 8.39 14.08
C THR A 73 3.27 9.10 12.84
N VAL A 74 2.48 10.00 12.26
CA VAL A 74 2.89 10.80 11.11
C VAL A 74 4.04 11.72 11.50
N ASN A 75 5.20 11.52 10.88
CA ASN A 75 6.35 12.40 11.04
C ASN A 75 6.31 13.53 10.00
N ARG A 76 6.15 13.17 8.73
CA ARG A 76 6.06 14.16 7.65
C ARG A 76 5.38 13.61 6.41
N ILE A 77 4.96 14.52 5.54
CA ILE A 77 4.39 14.21 4.24
C ILE A 77 5.34 14.75 3.17
N ILE A 78 5.67 13.94 2.18
CA ILE A 78 6.53 14.31 1.05
C ILE A 78 5.81 14.10 -0.27
N LYS A 79 6.19 14.86 -1.29
CA LYS A 79 5.68 14.69 -2.65
C LYS A 79 6.76 14.07 -3.52
N ARG A 80 6.39 13.06 -4.32
CA ARG A 80 7.28 12.38 -5.26
C ARG A 80 6.71 12.52 -6.66
N LYS A 81 7.56 12.92 -7.60
CA LYS A 81 7.20 13.04 -9.02
C LYS A 81 7.70 11.83 -9.79
N SER A 82 6.83 11.18 -10.56
CA SER A 82 7.18 10.07 -11.45
C SER A 82 7.81 10.58 -12.76
N ARG A 83 8.30 9.67 -13.59
CA ARG A 83 8.84 9.99 -14.93
C ARG A 83 7.79 10.61 -15.87
N THR A 84 6.53 10.23 -15.74
CA THR A 84 5.40 10.78 -16.52
C THR A 84 4.96 12.15 -16.00
N GLY A 85 5.45 12.56 -14.83
CA GLY A 85 5.13 13.83 -14.20
C GLY A 85 4.04 13.76 -13.14
N TYR A 86 3.46 12.58 -12.90
CA TYR A 86 2.49 12.35 -11.83
C TYR A 86 3.10 12.63 -10.45
N VAL A 87 2.36 13.35 -9.61
CA VAL A 87 2.79 13.71 -8.26
C VAL A 87 2.01 12.90 -7.26
N SER A 88 2.73 12.02 -6.54
CA SER A 88 2.17 11.21 -5.44
C SER A 88 2.54 11.81 -4.09
N GLU A 89 1.62 11.70 -3.14
CA GLU A 89 1.85 12.08 -1.75
C GLU A 89 2.23 10.84 -0.93
N LYS A 90 3.40 10.88 -0.29
CA LYS A 90 3.89 9.82 0.60
C LYS A 90 3.92 10.33 2.04
N THR A 91 3.24 9.63 2.92
CA THR A 91 3.28 9.85 4.37
C THR A 91 4.41 8.99 4.95
N ILE A 92 5.28 9.62 5.74
CA ILE A 92 6.33 8.97 6.49
C ILE A 92 5.86 8.87 7.94
N TYR A 93 5.73 7.63 8.42
CA TYR A 93 5.42 7.30 9.79
C TYR A 93 6.69 6.91 10.53
N THR A 94 6.86 7.36 11.76
CA THR A 94 8.06 7.08 12.58
C THR A 94 7.64 6.55 13.94
N CYS A 95 8.36 5.56 14.45
CA CYS A 95 8.20 5.12 15.83
C CYS A 95 9.01 6.06 16.74
N GLU A 96 8.33 6.76 17.64
CA GLU A 96 8.98 7.70 18.57
C GLU A 96 9.83 7.00 19.63
N ASP A 97 9.45 5.79 20.05
CA ASP A 97 10.17 5.03 21.08
C ASP A 97 10.19 3.52 20.81
N CYS A 98 11.36 3.04 20.39
CA CYS A 98 11.68 1.63 20.18
C CYS A 98 12.60 1.05 21.27
N ASN A 99 12.70 1.71 22.43
CA ASN A 99 13.48 1.20 23.56
C ASN A 99 12.86 -0.10 24.10
N ASN A 100 13.72 -1.03 24.53
CA ASN A 100 13.34 -2.34 25.07
C ASN A 100 12.54 -3.26 24.11
N CYS A 101 12.65 -3.04 22.79
CA CYS A 101 12.05 -3.93 21.81
C CYS A 101 12.86 -5.25 21.72
N LYS A 102 12.18 -6.40 21.87
CA LYS A 102 12.81 -7.74 21.81
C LYS A 102 13.21 -8.15 20.38
N ILE A 103 12.75 -7.42 19.39
CA ILE A 103 13.06 -7.64 17.97
C ILE A 103 14.46 -7.07 17.67
N PRO A 104 15.31 -7.77 16.89
CA PRO A 104 16.61 -7.25 16.46
C PRO A 104 16.49 -5.87 15.81
N LEU A 105 17.47 -4.97 16.03
CA LEU A 105 17.44 -3.60 15.48
C LEU A 105 17.25 -3.55 13.96
N GLU A 106 17.80 -4.53 13.24
CA GLU A 106 17.70 -4.69 11.78
C GLU A 106 16.26 -4.98 11.31
N GLU A 107 15.45 -5.62 12.14
CA GLU A 107 14.05 -5.97 11.85
C GLU A 107 13.06 -4.92 12.40
N ARG A 108 13.56 -3.89 13.11
CA ARG A 108 12.72 -2.79 13.62
C ARG A 108 12.45 -1.78 12.51
N VAL A 109 11.18 -1.57 12.19
CA VAL A 109 10.79 -0.48 11.31
C VAL A 109 10.90 0.86 12.06
N LYS A 110 11.96 1.63 11.77
CA LYS A 110 12.14 2.97 12.33
C LYS A 110 11.36 4.05 11.57
N ASN A 111 11.23 3.89 10.26
CA ASN A 111 10.46 4.78 9.40
C ASN A 111 9.70 3.95 8.36
N LEU A 112 8.43 4.24 8.18
CA LEU A 112 7.55 3.61 7.22
C LEU A 112 7.07 4.69 6.24
N GLU A 113 7.51 4.60 4.99
CA GLU A 113 7.03 5.47 3.91
C GLU A 113 5.91 4.77 3.15
N THR A 114 4.76 5.42 2.99
CA THR A 114 3.65 4.85 2.26
C THR A 114 2.73 5.90 1.65
N SER A 115 1.92 5.52 0.66
CA SER A 115 0.82 6.36 0.19
C SER A 115 -0.49 5.78 0.65
N LYS A 116 -1.26 6.59 1.37
CA LYS A 116 -2.62 6.25 1.80
C LYS A 116 -3.51 5.95 0.58
N LEU A 117 -3.38 6.76 -0.47
CA LEU A 117 -4.14 6.61 -1.71
C LEU A 117 -3.80 5.29 -2.42
N PHE A 118 -2.51 4.99 -2.58
CA PHE A 118 -2.06 3.73 -3.17
C PHE A 118 -2.58 2.53 -2.39
N ASN A 119 -2.40 2.51 -1.05
CA ASN A 119 -2.83 1.38 -0.22
C ASN A 119 -4.34 1.15 -0.32
N MET A 120 -5.13 2.22 -0.33
CA MET A 120 -6.58 2.14 -0.48
C MET A 120 -6.97 1.56 -1.85
N LEU A 121 -6.41 2.10 -2.94
CA LEU A 121 -6.71 1.63 -4.30
C LEU A 121 -6.23 0.21 -4.55
N HIS A 122 -5.04 -0.14 -4.02
CA HIS A 122 -4.50 -1.49 -4.06
C HIS A 122 -5.43 -2.47 -3.33
N LYS A 123 -5.93 -2.11 -2.15
CA LYS A 123 -6.88 -2.94 -1.41
C LYS A 123 -8.21 -3.12 -2.17
N GLU A 124 -8.76 -2.03 -2.72
CA GLU A 124 -9.97 -2.10 -3.58
C GLU A 124 -9.75 -3.04 -4.78
N ASN A 125 -8.58 -3.00 -5.42
CA ASN A 125 -8.24 -3.88 -6.53
C ASN A 125 -8.10 -5.33 -6.10
N LEU A 126 -7.40 -5.58 -4.99
CA LEU A 126 -7.22 -6.92 -4.46
C LEU A 126 -8.57 -7.55 -4.09
N GLU A 127 -9.48 -6.80 -3.47
CA GLU A 127 -10.83 -7.25 -3.14
C GLU A 127 -11.64 -7.63 -4.38
N ARG A 128 -11.50 -6.89 -5.48
CA ARG A 128 -12.10 -7.29 -6.77
C ARG A 128 -11.46 -8.57 -7.27
N ILE A 129 -10.13 -8.63 -7.30
CA ILE A 129 -9.36 -9.75 -7.87
C ILE A 129 -9.66 -11.10 -7.19
N VAL A 130 -9.96 -11.07 -5.89
CA VAL A 130 -10.31 -12.29 -5.15
C VAL A 130 -11.81 -12.60 -5.15
N SER A 131 -12.64 -11.75 -5.77
CA SER A 131 -14.08 -11.95 -5.88
C SER A 131 -14.44 -12.99 -6.95
N GLU A 132 -15.71 -13.37 -7.03
CA GLU A 132 -16.21 -14.28 -8.08
C GLU A 132 -16.09 -13.68 -9.49
N GLU A 133 -16.05 -12.35 -9.61
CA GLU A 133 -15.83 -11.68 -10.90
C GLU A 133 -14.37 -11.67 -11.34
N GLY A 134 -13.46 -11.99 -10.41
CA GLY A 134 -12.02 -12.21 -10.64
C GLY A 134 -11.13 -11.01 -10.43
#